data_AF-A0A3E0DW92-F1
#
_entry.id   AF-A0A3E0DW92-F1
#
_cell.length_a   1.000
_cell.length_b   1.000
_cell.length_c   1.000
_cell.angle_alpha   90.00
_cell.angle_beta   90.00
_cell.angle_gamma   90.00
#
_symmetry.space_group_name_H-M   'P 1'
#
loop_
_entity.id
_entity.type
_entity.pdbx_description
1 polymer ?
#
loop_
_entity_poly.entity_id
_entity_poly.type
_entity_poly.pdbx_seq_one_letter_code
_entity_poly.pdbx_strand_id
1 'polypeptide(L)'
;MENQLTSYLTQLLERSANQKGLDWLSTQIEKIRTEAIPSKFFLAFSQASRYFKKEKLEVSNDLIIQADQLVSGFQPEFWDQLQTARTVLMLSYPQEKKPWFTAMNQLFETADMKEHQALFAALPLMPFQEELIPRAIDGLRTNISLVFDAIALNNPFPEKYFPEANWNQMVLKAIFMQRPLYRIQGLEERRNPTLAAIARDFAHERWAAGRAVMPEIWRLVSPFVNEQFFEDLKKTLATKDELQIKAALLTLRESAYLPAKELLKAYPDQVATLDMDAIAWESIGLEFQRTRV
;
A
#
# COMPACT_ATOMS: atom_id res chain seq x y z
N MET A 1 -11.33 -20.90 5.38
CA MET A 1 -10.49 -19.70 5.12
C MET A 1 -9.64 -19.34 6.33
N GLU A 2 -10.19 -19.12 7.53
CA GLU A 2 -9.44 -18.78 8.76
C GLU A 2 -8.26 -19.72 9.08
N ASN A 3 -8.50 -21.04 9.04
CA ASN A 3 -7.44 -22.03 9.26
C ASN A 3 -6.39 -22.08 8.13
N GLN A 4 -6.75 -21.68 6.90
CA GLN A 4 -5.82 -21.68 5.76
C GLN A 4 -4.89 -20.47 5.82
N LEU A 5 -5.40 -19.28 6.13
CA LEU A 5 -4.58 -18.07 6.30
C LEU A 5 -3.59 -18.21 7.45
N THR A 6 -4.07 -18.67 8.61
CA THR A 6 -3.21 -18.90 9.77
C THR A 6 -2.11 -19.93 9.46
N SER A 7 -2.45 -21.02 8.78
CA SER A 7 -1.47 -22.03 8.35
C SER A 7 -0.45 -21.47 7.36
N TYR A 8 -0.90 -20.69 6.37
CA TYR A 8 -0.02 -20.06 5.39
C TYR A 8 0.97 -19.09 6.03
N LEU A 9 0.50 -18.18 6.89
CA LEU A 9 1.37 -17.22 7.56
C LEU A 9 2.35 -17.92 8.53
N THR A 10 1.94 -19.01 9.16
CA THR A 10 2.83 -19.83 10.01
C THR A 10 3.93 -20.48 9.17
N GLN A 11 3.60 -21.01 7.99
CA GLN A 11 4.57 -21.57 7.05
C GLN A 11 5.61 -20.54 6.59
N LEU A 12 5.21 -19.28 6.38
CA LEU A 12 6.15 -18.19 6.08
C LEU A 12 7.13 -17.93 7.23
N LEU A 13 6.66 -18.00 8.46
CA LEU A 13 7.49 -17.84 9.65
C LEU A 13 8.46 -19.01 9.82
N GLU A 14 8.04 -20.25 9.58
CA GLU A 14 8.88 -21.45 9.71
C GLU A 14 10.15 -21.40 8.83
N ARG A 15 10.11 -20.67 7.71
CA ARG A 15 11.25 -20.52 6.80
C ARG A 15 12.33 -19.55 7.30
N SER A 16 11.97 -18.59 8.16
CA SER A 16 12.87 -17.47 8.49
C SER A 16 13.01 -17.19 9.99
N ALA A 17 12.07 -17.64 10.83
CA ALA A 17 12.08 -17.42 12.27
C ALA A 17 12.82 -18.53 13.02
N ASN A 18 13.27 -18.21 14.24
CA ASN A 18 13.92 -19.19 15.11
C ASN A 18 12.90 -20.13 15.79
N GLN A 19 13.34 -21.35 16.10
CA GLN A 19 12.47 -22.38 16.72
C GLN A 19 11.80 -21.91 18.02
N LYS A 20 12.53 -21.18 18.88
CA LYS A 20 11.98 -20.66 20.14
C LYS A 20 10.78 -19.73 19.91
N GLY A 21 10.81 -18.92 18.87
CA GLY A 21 9.69 -18.06 18.49
C GLY A 21 8.50 -18.84 17.96
N LEU A 22 8.76 -19.87 17.15
CA LEU A 22 7.73 -20.76 16.61
C LEU A 22 7.02 -21.56 17.72
N ASP A 23 7.77 -22.13 18.66
CA ASP A 23 7.23 -22.86 19.81
C ASP A 23 6.38 -21.94 20.71
N TRP A 24 6.86 -20.72 20.94
CA TRP A 24 6.11 -19.71 21.68
C TRP A 24 4.80 -19.34 20.96
N LEU A 25 4.85 -19.11 19.65
CA LEU A 25 3.69 -18.74 18.84
C LEU A 25 2.63 -19.85 18.87
N SER A 26 3.03 -21.10 18.63
CA SER A 26 2.13 -22.27 18.72
C SER A 26 1.44 -22.35 20.08
N THR A 27 2.19 -22.11 21.17
CA THR A 27 1.64 -22.11 22.52
C THR A 27 0.61 -20.98 22.73
N GLN A 28 0.87 -19.78 22.19
CA GLN A 28 -0.07 -18.67 22.31
C GLN A 28 -1.33 -18.87 21.46
N ILE A 29 -1.20 -19.40 20.24
CA ILE A 29 -2.34 -19.73 19.37
C ILE A 29 -3.32 -20.64 20.11
N GLU A 30 -2.82 -21.72 20.70
CA GLU A 30 -3.68 -22.67 21.42
C GLU A 30 -4.42 -21.98 22.57
N LYS A 31 -3.69 -21.23 23.42
CA LYS A 31 -4.29 -20.49 24.54
C LYS A 31 -5.35 -19.49 24.09
N ILE A 32 -5.08 -18.74 23.02
CA ILE A 32 -6.00 -17.75 22.49
C ILE A 32 -7.29 -18.42 22.00
N ARG A 33 -7.17 -19.55 21.29
CA ARG A 33 -8.31 -20.31 20.77
C ARG A 33 -9.15 -20.94 21.87
N THR A 34 -8.51 -21.57 22.86
CA THR A 34 -9.22 -22.31 23.90
C THR A 34 -9.82 -21.42 24.97
N GLU A 35 -9.12 -20.36 25.36
CA GLU A 35 -9.54 -19.54 26.50
C GLU A 35 -10.31 -18.28 26.07
N ALA A 36 -10.05 -17.75 24.88
CA ALA A 36 -10.71 -16.56 24.34
C ALA A 36 -10.65 -15.33 25.26
N ILE A 37 -9.61 -15.20 26.10
CA ILE A 37 -9.46 -14.11 27.07
C ILE A 37 -8.74 -12.92 26.40
N PRO A 38 -9.37 -11.74 26.24
CA PRO A 38 -8.77 -10.59 25.54
C PRO A 38 -7.43 -10.14 26.12
N SER A 39 -7.32 -10.08 27.45
CA SER A 39 -6.08 -9.61 28.11
C SER A 39 -4.88 -10.52 27.84
N LYS A 40 -5.09 -11.84 27.70
CA LYS A 40 -4.03 -12.79 27.32
C LYS A 40 -3.65 -12.64 25.86
N PHE A 41 -4.63 -12.41 24.98
CA PHE A 41 -4.39 -12.09 23.58
C PHE A 41 -3.56 -10.80 23.43
N PHE A 42 -3.94 -9.69 24.09
CA PHE A 42 -3.20 -8.43 24.02
C PHE A 42 -1.77 -8.58 24.54
N LEU A 43 -1.60 -9.31 25.64
CA LEU A 43 -0.28 -9.61 26.19
C LEU A 43 0.58 -10.40 25.19
N ALA A 44 0.02 -11.43 24.55
CA ALA A 44 0.72 -12.20 23.52
C ALA A 44 1.08 -11.31 22.31
N PHE A 45 0.14 -10.50 21.83
CA PHE A 45 0.34 -9.58 20.71
C PHE A 45 1.52 -8.61 20.95
N SER A 46 1.62 -8.08 22.16
CA SER A 46 2.74 -7.22 22.56
C SER A 46 4.05 -8.00 22.73
N GLN A 47 4.00 -9.16 23.40
CA GLN A 47 5.16 -10.02 23.64
C GLN A 47 5.78 -10.62 22.38
N ALA A 48 5.06 -10.68 21.25
CA ALA A 48 5.58 -11.15 19.98
C ALA A 48 6.92 -10.48 19.58
N SER A 49 7.10 -9.20 19.93
CA SER A 49 8.32 -8.42 19.70
C SER A 49 9.58 -8.99 20.39
N ARG A 50 9.41 -9.84 21.40
CA ARG A 50 10.52 -10.52 22.11
C ARG A 50 11.01 -11.77 21.38
N TYR A 51 10.22 -12.28 20.43
CA TYR A 51 10.46 -13.55 19.75
C TYR A 51 10.69 -13.38 18.24
N PHE A 52 10.04 -12.38 17.64
CA PHE A 52 10.09 -12.08 16.22
C PHE A 52 10.64 -10.67 15.99
N LYS A 53 11.48 -10.55 14.96
CA LYS A 53 12.13 -9.29 14.59
C LYS A 53 11.46 -8.67 13.37
N LYS A 54 11.83 -7.42 13.05
CA LYS A 54 11.43 -6.77 11.79
C LYS A 54 12.33 -7.20 10.62
N GLU A 55 12.59 -8.49 10.52
CA GLU A 55 13.35 -9.10 9.43
C GLU A 55 12.36 -9.53 8.34
N LYS A 56 12.69 -9.27 7.07
CA LYS A 56 11.84 -9.64 5.93
C LYS A 56 11.65 -11.15 5.87
N LEU A 57 10.48 -11.56 5.37
CA LEU A 57 10.18 -12.96 5.14
C LEU A 57 10.93 -13.51 3.92
N GLU A 58 11.27 -14.79 3.95
CA GLU A 58 11.73 -15.54 2.78
C GLU A 58 10.53 -16.11 2.02
N VAL A 59 10.13 -15.42 0.94
CA VAL A 59 8.95 -15.78 0.15
C VAL A 59 9.39 -16.26 -1.24
N SER A 60 9.07 -17.51 -1.59
CA SER A 60 9.28 -18.05 -2.94
C SER A 60 8.11 -17.72 -3.86
N ASN A 61 8.31 -17.81 -5.19
CA ASN A 61 7.25 -17.55 -6.17
C ASN A 61 5.99 -18.40 -5.92
N ASP A 62 6.13 -19.67 -5.53
CA ASP A 62 4.97 -20.51 -5.19
C ASP A 62 4.15 -19.97 -4.01
N LEU A 63 4.82 -19.39 -3.01
CA LEU A 63 4.16 -18.78 -1.86
C LEU A 63 3.48 -17.47 -2.24
N ILE A 64 4.07 -16.68 -3.15
CA ILE A 64 3.42 -15.48 -3.71
C ILE A 64 2.13 -15.87 -4.44
N ILE A 65 2.16 -16.91 -5.28
CA ILE A 65 0.97 -17.41 -5.97
C ILE A 65 -0.09 -17.91 -4.97
N GLN A 66 0.33 -18.63 -3.93
CA GLN A 66 -0.56 -19.11 -2.89
C GLN A 66 -1.21 -17.95 -2.10
N ALA A 67 -0.45 -16.89 -1.80
CA ALA A 67 -0.98 -15.69 -1.14
C ALA A 67 -2.11 -15.07 -1.94
N ASP A 68 -1.91 -14.86 -3.25
CA ASP A 68 -2.91 -14.25 -4.14
C ASP A 68 -4.18 -15.11 -4.27
N GLN A 69 -4.03 -16.44 -4.26
CA GLN A 69 -5.17 -17.37 -4.22
C GLN A 69 -5.98 -17.29 -2.92
N LEU A 70 -5.33 -17.01 -1.80
CA LEU A 70 -5.99 -16.88 -0.49
C LEU A 70 -6.68 -15.51 -0.35
N VAL A 71 -5.96 -14.44 -0.68
CA VAL A 71 -6.44 -13.06 -0.68
C VAL A 71 -5.80 -12.35 -1.87
N SER A 72 -6.60 -12.04 -2.89
CA SER A 72 -6.12 -11.38 -4.10
C SER A 72 -5.44 -10.05 -3.77
N GLY A 73 -4.26 -9.82 -4.37
CA GLY A 73 -3.40 -8.65 -4.15
C GLY A 73 -2.58 -8.69 -2.85
N PHE A 74 -2.67 -9.76 -2.05
CA PHE A 74 -1.83 -9.89 -0.86
C PHE A 74 -0.36 -10.14 -1.21
N GLN A 75 0.53 -9.22 -0.77
CA GLN A 75 1.96 -9.25 -1.09
C GLN A 75 2.81 -9.50 0.18
N PRO A 76 3.01 -10.78 0.58
CA PRO A 76 3.76 -11.16 1.77
C PRO A 76 5.25 -10.78 1.72
N GLU A 77 5.83 -10.55 0.55
CA GLU A 77 7.23 -10.16 0.35
C GLU A 77 7.58 -8.78 0.94
N PHE A 78 6.57 -7.96 1.24
CA PHE A 78 6.73 -6.68 1.93
C PHE A 78 6.50 -6.75 3.43
N TRP A 79 6.23 -7.94 3.97
CA TRP A 79 5.99 -8.16 5.39
C TRP A 79 7.28 -8.56 6.12
N ASP A 80 7.26 -8.35 7.44
CA ASP A 80 8.29 -8.81 8.35
C ASP A 80 7.76 -9.90 9.30
N GLN A 81 8.67 -10.61 9.96
CA GLN A 81 8.31 -11.71 10.88
C GLN A 81 7.40 -11.23 12.02
N LEU A 82 7.66 -10.06 12.60
CA LEU A 82 6.89 -9.54 13.72
C LEU A 82 5.44 -9.20 13.33
N GLN A 83 5.26 -8.52 12.21
CA GLN A 83 3.93 -8.22 11.66
C GLN A 83 3.16 -9.51 11.34
N THR A 84 3.84 -10.50 10.79
CA THR A 84 3.25 -11.81 10.44
C THR A 84 2.82 -12.58 11.68
N ALA A 85 3.66 -12.67 12.71
CA ALA A 85 3.34 -13.35 13.97
C ALA A 85 2.16 -12.68 14.70
N ARG A 86 2.15 -11.34 14.75
CA ARG A 86 1.02 -10.57 15.30
C ARG A 86 -0.28 -10.84 14.56
N THR A 87 -0.22 -10.93 13.23
CA THR A 87 -1.37 -11.25 12.40
C THR A 87 -1.87 -12.67 12.65
N VAL A 88 -0.97 -13.65 12.80
CA VAL A 88 -1.33 -15.03 13.18
C VAL A 88 -2.06 -15.07 14.53
N LEU A 89 -1.57 -14.35 15.55
CA LEU A 89 -2.24 -14.27 16.86
C LEU A 89 -3.64 -13.66 16.74
N MET A 90 -3.78 -12.60 15.95
CA MET A 90 -5.05 -11.93 15.72
C MET A 90 -6.05 -12.83 14.98
N LEU A 91 -5.61 -13.53 13.92
CA LEU A 91 -6.45 -14.47 13.17
C LEU A 91 -6.79 -15.73 13.96
N SER A 92 -6.07 -16.00 15.06
CA SER A 92 -6.36 -17.11 15.97
C SER A 92 -7.38 -16.75 17.06
N TYR A 93 -7.71 -15.45 17.21
CA TYR A 93 -8.73 -15.02 18.16
C TYR A 93 -10.14 -15.36 17.63
N PRO A 94 -11.06 -15.87 18.48
CA PRO A 94 -12.38 -16.29 18.03
C PRO A 94 -13.13 -15.25 17.19
N GLN A 95 -13.59 -15.65 16.01
CA GLN A 95 -14.21 -14.76 15.01
C GLN A 95 -15.72 -14.64 15.18
N GLU A 96 -16.22 -14.72 16.41
CA GLU A 96 -17.57 -14.29 16.73
C GLU A 96 -17.63 -12.77 16.67
N LYS A 97 -18.43 -12.24 15.75
CA LYS A 97 -18.45 -10.82 15.38
C LYS A 97 -18.36 -9.85 16.57
N LYS A 98 -19.29 -9.93 17.52
CA LYS A 98 -19.36 -8.99 18.65
C LYS A 98 -18.13 -9.13 19.59
N PRO A 99 -17.79 -10.32 20.12
CA PRO A 99 -16.56 -10.51 20.90
C PRO A 99 -15.29 -10.09 20.16
N TRP A 100 -15.19 -10.41 18.86
CA TRP A 100 -14.04 -10.06 18.03
C TRP A 100 -13.87 -8.54 17.92
N PHE A 101 -14.93 -7.81 17.58
CA PHE A 101 -14.87 -6.35 17.49
C PHE A 101 -14.57 -5.69 18.84
N THR A 102 -15.13 -6.21 19.95
CA THR A 102 -14.78 -5.70 21.29
C THR A 102 -13.28 -5.83 21.56
N ALA A 103 -12.70 -7.00 21.29
CA ALA A 103 -11.28 -7.22 21.51
C ALA A 103 -10.40 -6.38 20.56
N MET A 104 -10.73 -6.33 19.26
CA MET A 104 -9.97 -5.56 18.29
C MET A 104 -10.05 -4.07 18.55
N ASN A 105 -11.21 -3.52 18.88
CA ASN A 105 -11.35 -2.10 19.21
C ASN A 105 -10.48 -1.72 20.41
N GLN A 106 -10.50 -2.53 21.47
CA GLN A 106 -9.64 -2.32 22.63
C GLN A 106 -8.15 -2.41 22.28
N LEU A 107 -7.77 -3.36 21.41
CA LEU A 107 -6.40 -3.47 20.93
C LEU A 107 -5.99 -2.24 20.10
N PHE A 108 -6.83 -1.77 19.18
CA PHE A 108 -6.59 -0.54 18.42
C PHE A 108 -6.46 0.70 19.33
N GLU A 109 -7.24 0.79 20.41
CA GLU A 109 -7.21 1.93 21.34
C GLU A 109 -5.93 1.97 22.19
N THR A 110 -5.34 0.80 22.47
CA THR A 110 -4.22 0.67 23.41
C THR A 110 -2.88 0.34 22.75
N ALA A 111 -2.90 -0.03 21.47
CA ALA A 111 -1.72 -0.45 20.73
C ALA A 111 -0.71 0.69 20.55
N ASP A 112 0.57 0.31 20.62
CA ASP A 112 1.66 1.20 20.26
C ASP A 112 1.75 1.41 18.73
N MET A 113 2.67 2.28 18.32
CA MET A 113 2.85 2.64 16.91
C MET A 113 3.13 1.45 15.98
N LYS A 114 3.92 0.47 16.43
CA LYS A 114 4.28 -0.72 15.65
C LYS A 114 3.18 -1.77 15.69
N GLU A 115 2.40 -1.80 16.76
CA GLU A 115 1.19 -2.61 16.88
C GLU A 115 0.11 -2.09 15.93
N HIS A 116 -0.11 -0.77 15.86
CA HIS A 116 -0.96 -0.14 14.84
C HIS A 116 -0.52 -0.48 13.43
N GLN A 117 0.79 -0.41 13.13
CA GLN A 117 1.30 -0.82 11.82
C GLN A 117 0.83 -2.25 11.46
N ALA A 118 0.99 -3.20 12.39
CA ALA A 118 0.61 -4.58 12.15
C ALA A 118 -0.91 -4.77 12.00
N LEU A 119 -1.70 -4.08 12.83
CA LEU A 119 -3.16 -4.11 12.73
C LEU A 119 -3.64 -3.56 11.38
N PHE A 120 -3.17 -2.38 10.97
CA PHE A 120 -3.61 -1.77 9.73
C PHE A 120 -3.13 -2.54 8.48
N ALA A 121 -1.92 -3.08 8.51
CA ALA A 121 -1.42 -3.91 7.41
C ALA A 121 -2.21 -5.22 7.25
N ALA A 122 -2.76 -5.75 8.34
CA ALA A 122 -3.51 -7.01 8.33
C ALA A 122 -5.00 -6.89 7.98
N LEU A 123 -5.52 -5.67 7.77
CA LEU A 123 -6.90 -5.41 7.34
C LEU A 123 -7.42 -6.34 6.21
N PRO A 124 -6.70 -6.59 5.11
CA PRO A 124 -7.20 -7.46 4.04
C PRO A 124 -7.39 -8.92 4.47
N LEU A 125 -6.67 -9.35 5.53
CA LEU A 125 -6.70 -10.72 6.05
C LEU A 125 -7.71 -10.91 7.19
N MET A 126 -8.14 -9.83 7.84
CA MET A 126 -9.09 -9.88 8.97
C MET A 126 -10.50 -10.29 8.52
N PRO A 127 -11.30 -10.92 9.39
CA PRO A 127 -12.74 -11.08 9.13
C PRO A 127 -13.46 -9.73 9.15
N PHE A 128 -14.68 -9.68 8.59
CA PHE A 128 -15.57 -8.52 8.63
C PHE A 128 -14.98 -7.23 8.00
N GLN A 129 -14.25 -7.35 6.89
CA GLN A 129 -13.50 -6.25 6.25
C GLN A 129 -14.35 -4.99 5.98
N GLU A 130 -15.60 -5.15 5.53
CA GLU A 130 -16.49 -4.02 5.26
C GLU A 130 -16.75 -3.15 6.50
N GLU A 131 -16.79 -3.76 7.68
CA GLU A 131 -16.99 -3.06 8.95
C GLU A 131 -15.71 -2.41 9.49
N LEU A 132 -14.55 -2.77 8.93
CA LEU A 132 -13.27 -2.14 9.23
C LEU A 132 -13.00 -0.90 8.37
N ILE A 133 -13.85 -0.59 7.38
CA ILE A 133 -13.71 0.59 6.51
C ILE A 133 -13.58 1.89 7.33
N PRO A 134 -14.47 2.19 8.31
CA PRO A 134 -14.33 3.41 9.11
C PRO A 134 -13.01 3.48 9.88
N ARG A 135 -12.54 2.33 10.39
CA ARG A 135 -11.27 2.23 11.13
C ARG A 135 -10.08 2.57 10.22
N ALA A 136 -10.05 2.02 9.01
CA ALA A 136 -9.01 2.30 8.03
C ALA A 136 -9.01 3.79 7.62
N ILE A 137 -10.20 4.37 7.39
CA ILE A 137 -10.34 5.80 7.08
C ILE A 137 -9.82 6.67 8.23
N ASP A 138 -10.15 6.32 9.47
CA ASP A 138 -9.67 7.06 10.65
C ASP A 138 -8.14 6.94 10.84
N GLY A 139 -7.57 5.77 10.58
CA GLY A 139 -6.12 5.57 10.56
C GLY A 139 -5.41 6.54 9.60
N LEU A 140 -5.97 6.73 8.40
CA LEU A 140 -5.45 7.67 7.41
C LEU A 140 -5.61 9.15 7.80
N ARG A 141 -6.47 9.50 8.76
CA ARG A 141 -6.58 10.88 9.26
C ARG A 141 -5.45 11.25 10.22
N THR A 142 -4.77 10.28 10.80
CA THR A 142 -3.61 10.53 11.69
C THR A 142 -2.40 11.06 10.90
N ASN A 143 -1.52 11.82 11.54
CA ASN A 143 -0.26 12.28 10.92
C ASN A 143 0.87 11.24 11.02
N ILE A 144 0.52 9.99 11.27
CA ILE A 144 1.47 8.90 11.49
C ILE A 144 1.78 8.24 10.15
N SER A 145 3.00 8.44 9.67
CA SER A 145 3.45 7.86 8.40
C SER A 145 3.42 6.34 8.40
N LEU A 146 3.76 5.70 9.52
CA LEU A 146 3.77 4.25 9.62
C LEU A 146 2.38 3.62 9.46
N VAL A 147 1.35 4.28 9.99
CA VAL A 147 -0.05 3.88 9.84
C VAL A 147 -0.53 4.15 8.42
N PHE A 148 -0.21 5.33 7.88
CA PHE A 148 -0.53 5.65 6.50
C PHE A 148 0.03 4.59 5.54
N ASP A 149 1.32 4.28 5.65
CA ASP A 149 2.01 3.33 4.78
C ASP A 149 1.43 1.92 4.92
N ALA A 150 1.08 1.49 6.14
CA ALA A 150 0.47 0.18 6.37
C ALA A 150 -0.91 0.02 5.72
N ILE A 151 -1.67 1.12 5.56
CA ILE A 151 -2.99 1.11 4.91
C ILE A 151 -2.85 1.27 3.40
N ALA A 152 -2.01 2.21 2.94
CA ALA A 152 -2.02 2.67 1.56
C ALA A 152 -1.05 1.92 0.64
N LEU A 153 0.05 1.38 1.17
CA LEU A 153 1.12 0.79 0.35
C LEU A 153 1.11 -0.73 0.46
N ASN A 154 1.13 -1.41 -0.68
CA ASN A 154 1.14 -2.87 -0.81
C ASN A 154 0.03 -3.56 0.01
N ASN A 155 -1.14 -2.93 0.03
CA ASN A 155 -2.29 -3.39 0.77
C ASN A 155 -3.51 -3.34 -0.16
N PRO A 156 -4.16 -4.48 -0.47
CA PRO A 156 -5.31 -4.52 -1.38
C PRO A 156 -6.60 -3.97 -0.75
N PHE A 157 -6.61 -3.66 0.55
CA PHE A 157 -7.82 -3.24 1.26
C PHE A 157 -8.43 -1.94 0.71
N PRO A 158 -7.68 -0.84 0.50
CA PRO A 158 -8.27 0.41 0.02
C PRO A 158 -8.85 0.28 -1.39
N GLU A 159 -8.16 -0.44 -2.29
CA GLU A 159 -8.63 -0.65 -3.66
C GLU A 159 -10.04 -1.24 -3.65
N LYS A 160 -10.21 -2.33 -2.90
CA LYS A 160 -11.44 -3.11 -2.86
C LYS A 160 -12.57 -2.42 -2.08
N TYR A 161 -12.25 -1.75 -0.97
CA TYR A 161 -13.28 -1.35 0.00
C TYR A 161 -13.51 0.15 0.12
N PHE A 162 -12.57 1.02 -0.28
CA PHE A 162 -12.76 2.45 -0.06
C PHE A 162 -13.79 3.07 -1.02
N PRO A 163 -14.76 3.86 -0.51
CA PRO A 163 -15.52 4.77 -1.33
C PRO A 163 -14.61 5.75 -2.08
N GLU A 164 -15.03 6.19 -3.26
CA GLU A 164 -14.20 7.03 -4.14
C GLU A 164 -13.67 8.29 -3.45
N ALA A 165 -14.49 8.96 -2.62
CA ALA A 165 -14.04 10.14 -1.89
C ALA A 165 -12.87 9.84 -0.94
N ASN A 166 -12.93 8.72 -0.21
CA ASN A 166 -11.89 8.31 0.73
C ASN A 166 -10.64 7.81 0.01
N TRP A 167 -10.82 7.10 -1.10
CA TRP A 167 -9.75 6.74 -2.02
C TRP A 167 -9.00 7.98 -2.51
N ASN A 168 -9.72 8.99 -3.01
CA ASN A 168 -9.13 10.23 -3.50
C ASN A 168 -8.35 10.97 -2.41
N GLN A 169 -8.88 11.02 -1.19
CA GLN A 169 -8.19 11.63 -0.05
C GLN A 169 -6.92 10.87 0.35
N MET A 170 -6.93 9.53 0.29
CA MET A 170 -5.75 8.72 0.56
C MET A 170 -4.65 9.00 -0.48
N VAL A 171 -4.98 8.99 -1.77
CA VAL A 171 -4.03 9.26 -2.86
C VAL A 171 -3.50 10.69 -2.77
N LEU A 172 -4.37 11.68 -2.52
CA LEU A 172 -3.94 13.07 -2.31
C LEU A 172 -2.94 13.18 -1.14
N LYS A 173 -3.24 12.52 -0.02
CA LYS A 173 -2.32 12.49 1.12
C LYS A 173 -1.00 11.80 0.77
N ALA A 174 -1.02 10.73 -0.01
CA ALA A 174 0.20 10.07 -0.51
C ALA A 174 1.08 11.05 -1.32
N ILE A 175 0.47 11.85 -2.19
CA ILE A 175 1.17 12.88 -2.99
C ILE A 175 1.83 13.92 -2.07
N PHE A 176 1.09 14.47 -1.10
CA PHE A 176 1.64 15.45 -0.16
C PHE A 176 2.78 14.89 0.69
N MET A 177 2.65 13.63 1.10
CA MET A 177 3.66 12.91 1.87
C MET A 177 4.80 12.35 1.00
N GLN A 178 4.75 12.56 -0.33
CA GLN A 178 5.71 12.05 -1.31
C GLN A 178 5.92 10.52 -1.18
N ARG A 179 4.83 9.79 -0.95
CA ARG A 179 4.84 8.32 -0.86
C ARG A 179 4.89 7.69 -2.26
N PRO A 180 5.52 6.51 -2.40
CA PRO A 180 5.65 5.82 -3.67
C PRO A 180 4.27 5.41 -4.19
N LEU A 181 3.73 6.15 -5.16
CA LEU A 181 2.37 5.87 -5.62
C LEU A 181 2.32 4.51 -6.30
N TYR A 182 3.40 4.04 -6.94
CA TYR A 182 3.45 2.75 -7.64
C TYR A 182 3.19 1.56 -6.71
N ARG A 183 3.27 1.77 -5.39
CA ARG A 183 2.94 0.78 -4.35
C ARG A 183 1.49 0.85 -3.89
N ILE A 184 0.70 1.82 -4.35
CA ILE A 184 -0.75 1.84 -4.12
C ILE A 184 -1.40 0.90 -5.12
N GLN A 185 -1.86 -0.25 -4.64
CA GLN A 185 -2.52 -1.27 -5.47
C GLN A 185 -3.85 -0.74 -6.03
N GLY A 186 -4.15 -1.06 -7.28
CA GLY A 186 -5.36 -0.63 -7.97
C GLY A 186 -5.38 0.84 -8.41
N LEU A 187 -4.23 1.53 -8.37
CA LEU A 187 -4.21 2.96 -8.67
C LEU A 187 -4.62 3.27 -10.09
N GLU A 188 -4.14 2.50 -11.05
CA GLU A 188 -4.40 2.60 -12.49
C GLU A 188 -5.89 2.48 -12.80
N GLU A 189 -6.55 1.49 -12.20
CA GLU A 189 -7.96 1.14 -12.37
C GLU A 189 -8.87 2.16 -11.71
N ARG A 190 -8.44 2.73 -10.57
CA ARG A 190 -9.23 3.70 -9.79
C ARG A 190 -8.89 5.17 -10.08
N ARG A 191 -8.10 5.44 -11.12
CA ARG A 191 -7.91 6.81 -11.63
C ARG A 191 -9.26 7.43 -12.00
N ASN A 192 -9.44 8.71 -11.68
CA ASN A 192 -10.66 9.44 -11.98
C ASN A 192 -10.36 10.91 -12.27
N PRO A 193 -11.29 11.65 -12.91
CA PRO A 193 -11.07 13.06 -13.27
C PRO A 193 -10.75 13.95 -12.06
N THR A 194 -11.30 13.66 -10.88
CA THR A 194 -11.03 14.40 -9.65
C THR A 194 -9.56 14.25 -9.23
N LEU A 195 -9.01 13.04 -9.28
CA LEU A 195 -7.58 12.80 -9.01
C LEU A 195 -6.67 13.49 -10.03
N ALA A 196 -7.05 13.49 -11.32
CA ALA A 196 -6.28 14.19 -12.35
C ALA A 196 -6.25 15.70 -12.12
N ALA A 197 -7.41 16.30 -11.78
CA ALA A 197 -7.49 17.72 -11.43
C ALA A 197 -6.64 18.07 -10.21
N ILE A 198 -6.73 17.26 -9.14
CA ILE A 198 -5.91 17.41 -7.93
C ILE A 198 -4.42 17.32 -8.25
N ALA A 199 -4.00 16.36 -9.08
CA ALA A 199 -2.60 16.22 -9.50
C ALA A 199 -2.10 17.46 -10.24
N ARG A 200 -2.90 18.00 -11.14
CA ARG A 200 -2.59 19.25 -11.85
C ARG A 200 -2.48 20.43 -10.88
N ASP A 201 -3.46 20.64 -10.01
CA ASP A 201 -3.44 21.75 -9.05
C ASP A 201 -2.19 21.68 -8.15
N PHE A 202 -1.83 20.48 -7.69
CA PHE A 202 -0.60 20.25 -6.95
C PHE A 202 0.66 20.61 -7.77
N ALA A 203 0.73 20.22 -9.05
CA ALA A 203 1.84 20.60 -9.94
C ALA A 203 1.99 22.12 -10.07
N HIS A 204 0.87 22.83 -10.27
CA HIS A 204 0.84 24.29 -10.37
C HIS A 204 1.28 24.96 -9.07
N GLU A 205 0.81 24.48 -7.91
CA GLU A 205 1.26 24.99 -6.60
C GLU A 205 2.77 24.81 -6.42
N ARG A 206 3.32 23.66 -6.81
CA ARG A 206 4.76 23.38 -6.71
C ARG A 206 5.57 24.28 -7.65
N TRP A 207 5.14 24.44 -8.90
CA TRP A 207 5.79 25.33 -9.86
C TRP A 207 5.77 26.79 -9.44
N ALA A 208 4.63 27.28 -8.92
CA ALA A 208 4.52 28.65 -8.42
C ALA A 208 5.48 28.91 -7.25
N ALA A 209 5.75 27.89 -6.44
CA ALA A 209 6.72 27.92 -5.35
C ALA A 209 8.18 27.63 -5.78
N GLY A 210 8.45 27.42 -7.08
CA GLY A 210 9.78 27.04 -7.57
C GLY A 210 10.26 25.68 -7.08
N ARG A 211 9.35 24.81 -6.64
CA ARG A 211 9.66 23.49 -6.08
C ARG A 211 9.48 22.40 -7.14
N ALA A 212 10.27 21.33 -7.03
CA ALA A 212 10.12 20.16 -7.91
C ALA A 212 8.76 19.47 -7.69
N VAL A 213 8.20 18.97 -8.78
CA VAL A 213 6.97 18.17 -8.81
C VAL A 213 7.33 16.69 -8.56
N MET A 214 6.45 15.91 -7.94
CA MET A 214 6.64 14.46 -7.84
C MET A 214 6.26 13.84 -9.20
N PRO A 215 7.17 13.13 -9.90
CA PRO A 215 6.91 12.65 -11.27
C PRO A 215 5.68 11.75 -11.39
N GLU A 216 5.46 10.88 -10.40
CA GLU A 216 4.35 9.93 -10.41
C GLU A 216 2.97 10.57 -10.45
N ILE A 217 2.79 11.86 -10.13
CA ILE A 217 1.45 12.48 -10.18
C ILE A 217 0.88 12.49 -11.60
N TRP A 218 1.73 12.51 -12.63
CA TRP A 218 1.30 12.53 -14.02
C TRP A 218 0.62 11.23 -14.45
N ARG A 219 0.85 10.11 -13.75
CA ARG A 219 0.14 8.84 -14.02
C ARG A 219 -1.36 8.93 -13.77
N LEU A 220 -1.78 9.82 -12.87
CA LEU A 220 -3.19 10.07 -12.56
C LEU A 220 -3.89 10.79 -13.71
N VAL A 221 -3.12 11.44 -14.59
CA VAL A 221 -3.61 12.28 -15.68
C VAL A 221 -3.77 11.49 -16.98
N SER A 222 -3.02 10.40 -17.20
CA SER A 222 -2.94 9.70 -18.50
C SER A 222 -4.30 9.45 -19.18
N PRO A 223 -5.34 8.93 -18.48
CA PRO A 223 -6.64 8.65 -19.10
C PRO A 223 -7.47 9.91 -19.42
N PHE A 224 -7.11 11.06 -18.85
CA PHE A 224 -7.93 12.28 -18.83
C PHE A 224 -7.26 13.47 -19.53
N VAL A 225 -6.13 13.24 -20.23
CA VAL A 225 -5.43 14.31 -20.94
C VAL A 225 -6.39 15.01 -21.89
N ASN A 226 -6.44 16.32 -21.76
CA ASN A 226 -7.15 17.27 -22.59
C ASN A 226 -6.20 18.44 -22.90
N GLU A 227 -6.69 19.49 -23.54
CA GLU A 227 -5.88 20.67 -23.88
C GLU A 227 -5.12 21.26 -22.69
N GLN A 228 -5.76 21.39 -21.52
CA GLN A 228 -5.12 21.98 -20.34
C GLN A 228 -4.00 21.10 -19.79
N PHE A 229 -4.26 19.79 -19.63
CA PHE A 229 -3.22 18.85 -19.20
C PHE A 229 -2.09 18.73 -20.23
N PHE A 230 -2.41 18.84 -21.51
CA PHE A 230 -1.44 18.77 -22.58
C PHE A 230 -0.45 19.95 -22.55
N GLU A 231 -0.92 21.17 -22.27
CA GLU A 231 -0.03 22.32 -22.05
C GLU A 231 0.90 22.10 -20.85
N ASP A 232 0.36 21.57 -19.76
CA ASP A 232 1.16 21.26 -18.56
C ASP A 232 2.20 20.16 -18.82
N LEU A 233 1.87 19.15 -19.62
CA LEU A 233 2.80 18.10 -20.04
C LEU A 233 3.90 18.65 -20.96
N LYS A 234 3.57 19.55 -21.90
CA LYS A 234 4.59 20.25 -22.71
C LYS A 234 5.55 21.05 -21.85
N LYS A 235 5.04 21.77 -20.84
CA LYS A 235 5.88 22.48 -19.87
C LYS A 235 6.80 21.53 -19.11
N THR A 236 6.28 20.36 -18.71
CA THR A 236 7.07 19.32 -18.03
C THR A 236 8.18 18.74 -18.92
N LEU A 237 7.91 18.51 -20.22
CA LEU A 237 8.90 18.05 -21.20
C LEU A 237 10.03 19.07 -21.43
N ALA A 238 9.75 20.36 -21.29
CA ALA A 238 10.74 21.42 -21.46
C ALA A 238 11.70 21.58 -20.26
N THR A 239 11.54 20.77 -19.20
CA THR A 239 12.44 20.78 -18.04
C THR A 239 13.77 20.08 -18.37
N LYS A 240 14.75 20.18 -17.46
CA LYS A 240 16.01 19.40 -17.53
C LYS A 240 15.97 18.15 -16.65
N ASP A 241 14.82 17.87 -16.04
CA ASP A 241 14.65 16.80 -15.08
C ASP A 241 14.22 15.52 -15.80
N GLU A 242 15.13 14.56 -15.90
CA GLU A 242 14.90 13.31 -16.63
C GLU A 242 13.70 12.51 -16.10
N LEU A 243 13.44 12.53 -14.78
CA LEU A 243 12.29 11.83 -14.23
C LEU A 243 10.97 12.51 -14.62
N GLN A 244 10.96 13.84 -14.66
CA GLN A 244 9.80 14.61 -15.12
C GLN A 244 9.54 14.38 -16.61
N ILE A 245 10.60 14.38 -17.43
CA ILE A 245 10.50 14.09 -18.86
C ILE A 245 9.95 12.67 -19.07
N LYS A 246 10.52 11.66 -18.40
CA LYS A 246 10.04 10.26 -18.48
C LYS A 246 8.57 10.13 -18.10
N ALA A 247 8.17 10.73 -16.98
CA ALA A 247 6.78 10.71 -16.54
C ALA A 247 5.83 11.38 -17.55
N ALA A 248 6.21 12.55 -18.08
CA ALA A 248 5.39 13.24 -19.07
C ALA A 248 5.26 12.46 -20.39
N LEU A 249 6.36 11.88 -20.89
CA LEU A 249 6.34 11.03 -22.08
C LEU A 249 5.47 9.78 -21.86
N LEU A 250 5.57 9.14 -20.69
CA LEU A 250 4.76 7.97 -20.35
C LEU A 250 3.27 8.33 -20.30
N THR A 251 2.90 9.43 -19.64
CA THR A 251 1.54 9.95 -19.60
C THR A 251 0.99 10.27 -20.99
N LEU A 252 1.76 10.94 -21.84
CA LEU A 252 1.36 11.26 -23.22
C LEU A 252 1.15 10.00 -24.05
N ARG A 253 1.98 8.97 -23.86
CA ARG A 253 1.90 7.72 -24.60
C ARG A 253 0.70 6.87 -24.19
N GLU A 254 0.39 6.82 -22.90
CA GLU A 254 -0.81 6.15 -22.37
C GLU A 254 -2.12 6.88 -22.72
N SER A 255 -2.02 8.13 -23.19
CA SER A 255 -3.19 8.95 -23.45
C SER A 255 -3.93 8.60 -24.75
N ALA A 256 -5.27 8.69 -24.69
CA ALA A 256 -6.11 8.67 -25.88
C ALA A 256 -6.15 10.02 -26.65
N TYR A 257 -5.56 11.09 -26.10
CA TYR A 257 -5.62 12.43 -26.69
C TYR A 257 -4.79 12.54 -27.98
N LEU A 258 -5.44 12.79 -29.11
CA LEU A 258 -4.79 12.75 -30.44
C LEU A 258 -3.57 13.67 -30.57
N PRO A 259 -3.57 14.93 -30.10
CA PRO A 259 -2.38 15.78 -30.14
C PRO A 259 -1.17 15.23 -29.39
N ALA A 260 -1.38 14.37 -28.36
CA ALA A 260 -0.28 13.72 -27.65
C ALA A 260 0.52 12.80 -28.59
N LYS A 261 -0.16 12.07 -29.48
CA LYS A 261 0.49 11.17 -30.45
C LYS A 261 1.39 11.92 -31.42
N GLU A 262 0.99 13.11 -31.84
CA GLU A 262 1.80 13.95 -32.72
C GLU A 262 3.05 14.45 -31.99
N LEU A 263 2.90 14.92 -30.75
CA LEU A 263 4.01 15.41 -29.95
C LEU A 263 5.06 14.31 -29.68
N LEU A 264 4.64 13.07 -29.44
CA LEU A 264 5.56 11.94 -29.20
C LEU A 264 6.50 11.65 -30.37
N LYS A 265 6.13 12.01 -31.61
CA LYS A 265 7.00 11.84 -32.78
C LYS A 265 8.28 12.68 -32.70
N ALA A 266 8.29 13.73 -31.89
CA ALA A 266 9.49 14.54 -31.64
C ALA A 266 10.48 13.88 -30.65
N TYR A 267 10.08 12.78 -29.99
CA TYR A 267 10.86 12.12 -28.94
C TYR A 267 11.02 10.59 -29.19
N PRO A 268 11.35 10.14 -30.41
CA PRO A 268 11.27 8.72 -30.79
C PRO A 268 12.19 7.82 -29.95
N ASP A 269 13.44 8.25 -29.69
CA ASP A 269 14.42 7.44 -28.96
C ASP A 269 14.02 7.27 -27.50
N GLN A 270 13.60 8.35 -26.84
CA GLN A 270 13.18 8.31 -25.44
C GLN A 270 11.92 7.48 -25.26
N VAL A 271 10.95 7.63 -26.17
CA VAL A 271 9.71 6.85 -26.15
C VAL A 271 9.98 5.36 -26.36
N ALA A 272 10.95 5.00 -27.21
CA ALA A 272 11.35 3.61 -27.44
C ALA A 272 11.96 2.95 -26.19
N THR A 273 12.55 3.72 -25.29
CA THR A 273 13.15 3.21 -24.03
C THR A 273 12.17 3.09 -22.87
N LEU A 274 10.93 3.58 -23.00
CA LEU A 274 9.94 3.47 -21.96
C LEU A 274 9.27 2.10 -22.02
N ASP A 275 9.35 1.30 -20.95
CA ASP A 275 8.54 0.07 -20.84
C ASP A 275 7.04 0.41 -20.83
N MET A 276 6.18 -0.43 -21.43
CA MET A 276 4.76 -0.10 -21.68
C MET A 276 3.81 -0.38 -20.50
N ASP A 277 4.33 -0.76 -19.34
CA ASP A 277 3.52 -1.33 -18.25
C ASP A 277 3.81 -0.66 -16.89
N ALA A 278 3.15 -1.16 -15.82
CA ALA A 278 3.33 -0.72 -14.44
C ALA A 278 4.81 -0.66 -13.99
N ILE A 279 5.67 -1.48 -14.60
CA ILE A 279 7.13 -1.50 -14.41
C ILE A 279 7.77 -0.12 -14.67
N ALA A 280 7.27 0.65 -15.65
CA ALA A 280 7.80 1.97 -15.95
C ALA A 280 7.49 2.99 -14.85
N TRP A 281 6.26 2.98 -14.31
CA TRP A 281 5.89 3.82 -13.17
C TRP A 281 6.63 3.41 -11.90
N GLU A 282 6.80 2.10 -11.67
CA GLU A 282 7.63 1.57 -10.58
C GLU A 282 9.08 2.05 -10.69
N SER A 283 9.69 1.98 -11.88
CA SER A 283 11.06 2.48 -12.09
C SER A 283 11.18 3.98 -11.80
N ILE A 284 10.23 4.79 -12.26
CA ILE A 284 10.21 6.24 -12.00
C ILE A 284 10.07 6.52 -10.50
N GLY A 285 9.13 5.83 -9.83
CA GLY A 285 8.89 5.97 -8.41
C GLY A 285 10.07 5.51 -7.54
N LEU A 286 10.69 4.36 -7.86
CA LEU A 286 11.89 3.87 -7.19
C LEU A 286 13.05 4.86 -7.29
N GLU A 287 13.29 5.39 -8.49
CA GLU A 287 14.37 6.36 -8.70
C GLU A 287 14.10 7.68 -7.96
N PHE A 288 12.84 8.15 -7.95
CA PHE A 288 12.43 9.32 -7.18
C PHE A 288 12.65 9.13 -5.68
N GLN A 289 12.19 8.01 -5.12
CA GLN A 289 12.37 7.69 -3.69
C GLN A 289 13.85 7.59 -3.32
N ARG A 290 14.71 7.07 -4.20
CA ARG A 290 16.16 6.96 -3.94
C ARG A 290 16.87 8.32 -3.96
N THR A 291 16.41 9.26 -4.78
CA THR A 291 17.18 10.47 -5.10
C THR A 291 16.64 11.76 -4.48
N ARG A 292 15.39 11.77 -3.98
CA ARG A 292 14.69 13.02 -3.60
C ARG A 292 13.87 12.97 -2.32
N VAL A 293 13.72 11.80 -1.70
CA VAL A 293 13.01 11.58 -0.43
C VAL A 293 14.00 11.06 0.60
#